data_AF-A0A1W9X557-F1
#
_entry.id   AF-A0A1W9X557-F1
#
_cell.length_a   1.000
_cell.length_b   1.000
_cell.length_c   1.000
_cell.angle_alpha   90.00
_cell.angle_beta   90.00
_cell.angle_gamma   90.00
#
_symmetry.space_group_name_H-M   'P 1'
#
loop_
_entity.id
_entity.type
_entity.pdbx_description
1 polymer ?
#
loop_
_entity_poly.entity_id
_entity_poly.type
_entity_poly.pdbx_seq_one_letter_code
_entity_poly.pdbx_strand_id
1 'polypeptide(L)' 'MKKMALILIIIVLAGAMVQAQETSVPPLVNYQGMLTGADGKPLTGNKKLEFNLYDAATGENKVWGAQIFNSVPLV' A
#
# COMPACT_ATOMS: atom_id res chain seq x y z
N MET A 1 -8.24 42.41 24.48
CA MET A 1 -8.98 41.19 24.88
C MET A 1 -9.77 40.56 23.73
N LYS A 2 -10.71 41.27 23.07
CA LYS A 2 -11.55 40.72 21.98
C LYS A 2 -10.75 40.20 20.75
N LYS A 3 -9.70 40.92 20.34
CA LYS A 3 -8.83 40.50 19.21
C LYS A 3 -8.00 39.25 19.51
N MET A 4 -7.58 39.05 20.77
CA MET A 4 -6.83 37.84 21.16
C MET A 4 -7.75 36.61 21.25
N ALA A 5 -8.98 36.78 21.72
CA ALA A 5 -9.98 35.72 21.69
C ALA A 5 -10.30 35.27 20.26
N LEU A 6 -10.38 36.22 19.32
CA LEU A 6 -10.62 35.93 17.90
C LEU A 6 -9.45 35.16 17.27
N ILE A 7 -8.20 35.52 17.58
CA ILE A 7 -7.01 34.81 17.10
C ILE A 7 -6.98 33.39 17.66
N LEU A 8 -7.32 33.20 18.94
CA LEU A 8 -7.38 31.88 19.56
C LEU A 8 -8.43 30.98 18.90
N ILE A 9 -9.60 31.54 18.58
CA ILE A 9 -10.67 30.82 17.87
C ILE A 9 -10.23 30.41 16.47
N ILE A 10 -9.53 31.28 15.74
CA ILE A 10 -9.03 30.97 14.39
C ILE A 10 -7.97 29.85 14.44
N ILE A 11 -7.11 29.84 15.47
CA ILE A 11 -6.10 28.78 15.65
C ILE A 11 -6.76 27.44 15.96
N VAL A 12 -7.79 27.42 16.81
CA VAL A 12 -8.54 26.19 17.15
C VAL A 12 -9.30 25.65 15.93
N LEU A 13 -9.89 26.53 15.11
CA LEU A 13 -10.59 26.14 13.89
C LEU A 13 -9.64 25.62 12.80
N ALA A 14 -8.43 26.18 12.69
CA ALA A 14 -7.42 25.71 11.74
C ALA A 14 -6.84 24.33 12.13
N GLY A 15 -6.73 24.03 13.43
CA GLY A 15 -6.24 22.73 13.92
C GLY A 15 -7.21 21.57 13.69
N ALA A 16 -8.52 21.85 13.59
CA ALA A 16 -9.55 20.82 13.41
C ALA A 16 -9.60 20.23 11.98
N MET A 17 -8.97 20.89 10.99
CA MET A 17 -9.00 20.44 9.59
C MET A 17 -7.86 19.46 9.24
N VAL A 18 -6.99 19.12 10.20
CA VAL A 18 -5.82 18.24 10.00
C VAL A 18 -6.11 16.78 10.36
N GLN A 19 -7.38 16.42 10.59
CA GLN A 19 -7.76 15.07 11.00
C GLN A 19 -8.68 14.40 9.99
N ALA A 20 -8.08 13.85 8.94
CA ALA A 20 -8.51 12.60 8.28
C ALA A 20 -7.55 12.31 7.12
N GLN A 21 -6.29 12.04 7.44
CA GLN A 21 -5.47 11.30 6.48
C GLN A 21 -5.88 9.84 6.65
N GLU A 22 -6.95 9.43 5.96
CA GLU A 22 -7.29 8.03 5.84
C GLU A 22 -6.10 7.34 5.17
N THR A 23 -5.24 6.73 5.98
CA THR A 23 -4.37 5.65 5.51
C THR A 23 -5.29 4.49 5.20
N SER A 24 -5.99 4.56 4.06
CA SER A 24 -6.71 3.42 3.49
C SER A 24 -5.65 2.34 3.26
N VAL A 25 -5.48 1.45 4.24
CA VAL A 25 -4.61 0.29 4.08
C VAL A 25 -5.13 -0.41 2.84
N PRO A 26 -4.35 -0.46 1.75
CA PRO A 26 -4.85 -1.06 0.53
C PRO A 26 -5.27 -2.50 0.87
N PRO A 27 -6.49 -2.93 0.48
CA PRO A 27 -6.93 -4.28 0.79
C PRO A 27 -5.88 -5.27 0.29
N LEU A 28 -5.49 -6.19 1.16
CA LEU A 28 -4.51 -7.22 0.80
C LEU A 28 -5.16 -8.17 -0.22
N VAL A 29 -4.41 -8.49 -1.27
CA VAL A 29 -4.78 -9.51 -2.24
C VAL A 29 -4.32 -10.87 -1.71
N ASN A 30 -5.26 -11.79 -1.50
CA ASN A 30 -4.92 -13.17 -1.18
C ASN A 30 -4.29 -13.84 -2.41
N TYR A 31 -3.25 -14.64 -2.20
CA TYR A 31 -2.56 -15.37 -3.25
C TYR A 31 -2.27 -16.81 -2.79
N GLN A 32 -2.43 -17.75 -3.72
CA GLN A 32 -2.02 -19.14 -3.56
C GLN A 32 -1.53 -19.64 -4.92
N GLY A 33 -0.46 -20.43 -4.93
CA GLY A 33 0.06 -21.00 -6.16
C GLY A 33 1.40 -21.71 -5.95
N MET A 34 1.97 -22.17 -7.06
CA MET A 34 3.27 -22.80 -7.15
C MET A 34 4.13 -22.03 -8.14
N LEU A 35 5.35 -21.71 -7.75
CA LEU A 35 6.30 -21.06 -8.64
C LEU A 35 7.16 -22.13 -9.31
N THR A 36 7.16 -22.19 -10.63
CA THR A 36 7.97 -23.17 -11.39
C THR A 36 9.12 -22.50 -12.13
N GLY A 37 10.23 -23.22 -12.26
CA GLY A 37 11.33 -22.82 -13.12
C GLY A 37 11.00 -23.01 -14.61
N ALA A 38 11.93 -22.58 -15.47
CA ALA A 38 11.84 -22.79 -16.91
C ALA A 38 11.84 -24.29 -17.32
N ASP A 39 12.32 -25.16 -16.44
CA ASP A 39 12.29 -26.62 -16.57
C ASP A 39 10.97 -27.25 -16.10
N GLY A 40 10.00 -26.43 -15.69
CA GLY A 40 8.70 -26.87 -15.18
C GLY A 40 8.75 -27.44 -13.76
N LYS A 41 9.91 -27.43 -13.08
CA LYS A 41 10.01 -27.96 -11.71
C LYS A 41 9.61 -26.91 -10.68
N PRO A 42 8.99 -27.32 -9.56
CA PRO A 42 8.71 -26.41 -8.46
C PRO A 42 9.99 -25.78 -7.93
N LEU A 43 9.95 -24.47 -7.72
CA LEU A 43 11.00 -23.74 -7.02
C LEU A 43 10.78 -23.87 -5.52
N THR A 44 11.88 -24.06 -4.78
CA THR A 44 11.85 -24.21 -3.32
C THR A 44 12.65 -23.13 -2.61
N GLY A 45 12.49 -23.08 -1.28
CA GLY A 45 13.21 -22.16 -0.40
C GLY A 45 12.65 -20.74 -0.42
N ASN A 46 13.32 -19.82 0.26
CA ASN A 46 12.82 -18.46 0.43
C ASN A 46 13.00 -17.63 -0.84
N LYS A 47 11.97 -16.86 -1.20
CA LYS A 47 11.99 -15.89 -2.32
C LYS A 47 11.41 -14.54 -1.91
N LYS A 48 11.96 -13.47 -2.49
CA LYS A 48 11.35 -12.14 -2.45
C LYS A 48 10.25 -12.08 -3.50
N LEU A 49 9.03 -11.73 -3.11
CA LEU A 49 7.90 -11.54 -4.01
C LEU A 49 7.46 -10.07 -4.00
N GLU A 50 7.12 -9.56 -5.18
CA GLU A 50 6.55 -8.22 -5.35
C GLU A 50 5.27 -8.33 -6.18
N PHE A 51 4.18 -7.77 -5.65
CA PHE A 51 2.88 -7.76 -6.32
C PHE A 51 2.49 -6.32 -6.67
N ASN A 52 2.07 -6.14 -7.92
CA ASN A 52 1.56 -4.88 -8.47
C ASN A 52 0.30 -5.20 -9.28
N LEU A 53 -0.69 -4.31 -9.25
CA LEU A 53 -1.87 -4.41 -10.11
C LEU A 53 -1.93 -3.20 -11.04
N TYR A 54 -2.25 -3.46 -12.30
CA TYR A 54 -2.39 -2.45 -13.34
C TYR A 54 -3.77 -2.57 -13.97
N ASP A 55 -4.36 -1.47 -14.41
CA ASP A 55 -5.64 -1.47 -15.15
C ASP A 55 -5.47 -1.32 -16.67
N ALA A 56 -4.22 -1.21 -17.13
CA ALA A 56 -3.85 -1.16 -18.54
C ALA A 56 -3.11 -2.46 -18.94
N ALA A 57 -3.29 -2.88 -20.21
CA ALA A 57 -2.66 -4.09 -20.75
C ALA A 57 -1.13 -3.96 -20.86
N THR A 58 -0.65 -2.74 -21.06
CA THR A 58 0.75 -2.35 -20.91
C THR A 58 0.89 -1.72 -19.52
N GLY A 59 1.97 -2.02 -18.78
CA GLY A 59 2.14 -1.70 -17.35
C GLY A 59 2.28 -0.21 -16.99
N GLU A 60 1.59 0.67 -17.72
CA GLU A 60 1.67 2.12 -17.65
C GLU A 60 0.82 2.71 -16.51
N ASN A 61 -0.27 2.05 -16.12
CA ASN A 61 -1.16 2.56 -15.08
C ASN A 61 -1.29 1.58 -13.90
N LYS A 62 -0.45 1.78 -12.88
CA LYS A 62 -0.44 0.97 -11.65
C LYS A 62 -1.52 1.47 -10.69
N VAL A 63 -2.46 0.59 -10.33
CA VAL A 63 -3.61 0.90 -9.46
C VAL A 63 -3.48 0.35 -8.04
N TRP A 64 -2.55 -0.60 -7.81
CA TRP A 64 -2.28 -1.15 -6.48
C TRP A 64 -0.84 -1.67 -6.35
N GLY A 65 -0.29 -1.63 -5.14
CA GLY A 65 1.09 -2.04 -4.84
C GLY A 65 2.11 -0.89 -4.91
N ALA A 66 3.42 -1.14 -4.75
CA ALA A 66 4.05 -2.44 -4.65
C ALA A 66 3.86 -3.08 -3.27
N GLN A 67 3.35 -4.30 -3.23
CA GLN A 67 3.35 -5.13 -2.02
C GLN A 67 4.57 -6.05 -2.07
N ILE A 68 5.53 -5.81 -1.18
CA ILE A 68 6.79 -6.56 -1.14
C ILE A 68 6.77 -7.52 0.05
N PHE A 69 6.99 -8.79 -0.23
CA PHE A 69 7.29 -9.82 0.76
C PHE A 69 8.76 -10.19 0.62
N ASN A 70 9.58 -9.80 1.60
CA ASN A 70 11.03 -9.99 1.53
C ASN A 70 11.46 -11.46 1.57
N SER A 71 10.65 -12.33 2.17
CA SER A 71 10.95 -13.76 2.31
C SER A 71 9.66 -14.57 2.41
N VAL A 72 9.28 -15.22 1.32
CA VAL A 72 8.19 -16.20 1.26
C VAL A 72 8.80 -17.59 1.11
N PRO A 73 8.54 -18.52 2.05
CA PRO A 73 8.99 -19.89 1.93
C PRO A 73 8.17 -20.60 0.84
N LEU A 74 8.85 -21.06 -0.20
CA LEU A 74 8.24 -21.93 -1.20
C LEU A 74 8.41 -23.40 -0.78
N VAL A 75 7.33 -24.16 -0.97
CA VAL A 75 7.22 -25.59 -0.65
C VAL A 75 7.22 -26.44 -1.90
#